data_AF-A0A166LFA1-F1
#
_entry.id   AF-A0A166LFA1-F1
#
_cell.length_a   1.000
_cell.length_b   1.000
_cell.length_c   1.000
_cell.angle_alpha   90.00
_cell.angle_beta   90.00
_cell.angle_gamma   90.00
#
_symmetry.space_group_name_H-M   'P 1'
#
loop_
_entity.id
_entity.type
_entity.pdbx_description
1 polymer ?
#
loop_
_entity_poly.entity_id
_entity_poly.type
_entity_poly.pdbx_seq_one_letter_code
_entity_poly.pdbx_strand_id
1 'polypeptide(L)'
;MVPPDNITKILLIFFVEEILYIIVICTTKISIIILYLRIFYEPWVRKACHVLLFSTIVFGTAYMLHAVFANWPISYSWTFWDGLHEGKRGNILLITFLYSGINIGLDLSLFILPVTQL
;
A
#
# COMPACT_ATOMS: atom_id res chain seq x y z
N MET A 1 -1.33 -32.80 10.17
CA MET A 1 -0.26 -32.00 9.53
C MET A 1 -0.85 -31.38 8.27
N VAL A 2 -0.68 -30.08 8.04
CA VAL A 2 -1.19 -29.41 6.84
C VAL A 2 -0.33 -29.84 5.64
N PRO A 3 -0.91 -30.25 4.50
CA PRO A 3 -0.13 -30.61 3.31
C PRO A 3 0.74 -29.43 2.84
N PRO A 4 2.01 -29.67 2.47
CA PRO A 4 2.93 -28.69 1.90
C PRO A 4 2.30 -27.78 0.83
N ASP A 5 1.57 -28.39 -0.10
CA ASP A 5 0.93 -27.68 -1.22
C ASP A 5 -0.12 -26.65 -0.77
N ASN A 6 -0.79 -26.91 0.37
CA ASN A 6 -1.76 -25.97 0.91
C ASN A 6 -1.06 -24.73 1.48
N ILE A 7 0.12 -24.89 2.06
CA ILE A 7 0.90 -23.76 2.63
C ILE A 7 1.36 -22.85 1.50
N THR A 8 1.96 -23.41 0.44
CA THR A 8 2.40 -22.65 -0.73
C THR A 8 1.23 -21.91 -1.41
N LYS A 9 0.08 -22.55 -1.56
CA LYS A 9 -1.13 -21.91 -2.13
C LYS A 9 -1.62 -20.74 -1.27
N ILE A 10 -1.67 -20.92 0.04
CA ILE A 10 -2.11 -19.87 0.97
C ILE A 10 -1.16 -18.67 0.88
N LEU A 11 0.16 -18.88 0.87
CA LEU A 11 1.13 -17.79 0.75
C LEU A 11 1.07 -17.07 -0.60
N LEU A 12 0.79 -17.80 -1.68
CA LEU A 12 0.56 -17.20 -2.99
C LEU A 12 -0.71 -16.32 -2.99
N ILE A 13 -1.80 -16.78 -2.36
CA ILE A 13 -3.01 -15.98 -2.20
C ILE A 13 -2.73 -14.72 -1.38
N PHE A 14 -1.99 -14.82 -0.27
CA PHE A 14 -1.58 -13.67 0.53
C PHE A 14 -0.75 -12.65 -0.27
N PHE A 15 0.17 -13.13 -1.12
CA PHE A 15 0.95 -12.25 -1.99
C PHE A 15 0.07 -11.47 -2.98
N VAL A 16 -0.92 -12.13 -3.59
CA VAL A 16 -1.88 -11.46 -4.50
C VAL A 16 -2.79 -10.50 -3.74
N GLU A 17 -3.26 -10.90 -2.56
CA GLU A 17 -4.08 -10.07 -1.67
C GLU A 17 -3.34 -8.79 -1.29
N GLU A 18 -2.05 -8.87 -0.93
CA GLU A 18 -1.22 -7.71 -0.57
C GLU A 18 -1.18 -6.68 -1.70
N ILE A 19 -1.02 -7.13 -2.94
CA ILE A 19 -1.02 -6.24 -4.12
C ILE A 19 -2.40 -5.60 -4.30
N LEU A 20 -3.48 -6.39 -4.23
CA LEU A 20 -4.85 -5.89 -4.37
C LEU A 20 -5.19 -4.88 -3.27
N TYR A 21 -4.76 -5.14 -2.04
CA TYR A 21 -4.93 -4.25 -0.90
C TYR A 21 -4.30 -2.88 -1.15
N ILE A 22 -3.06 -2.84 -1.64
CA ILE A 22 -2.37 -1.58 -1.98
C ILE A 22 -3.15 -0.80 -3.04
N ILE A 23 -3.64 -1.48 -4.07
CA ILE A 23 -4.44 -0.85 -5.15
C ILE A 23 -5.72 -0.25 -4.56
N VAL A 24 -6.50 -1.03 -3.81
CA VAL A 24 -7.77 -0.60 -3.21
C VAL A 24 -7.57 0.63 -2.33
N ILE A 25 -6.55 0.62 -1.48
CA ILE A 25 -6.25 1.76 -0.61
C ILE A 25 -5.92 3.01 -1.41
N CYS A 26 -5.06 2.90 -2.42
CA CYS A 26 -4.65 4.05 -3.22
C CYS A 26 -5.82 4.61 -4.04
N THR A 27 -6.60 3.74 -4.69
CA THR A 27 -7.77 4.13 -5.48
C THR A 27 -8.84 4.79 -4.61
N THR A 28 -9.10 4.29 -3.40
CA THR A 28 -10.05 4.92 -2.46
C THR A 28 -9.60 6.33 -2.09
N LYS A 29 -8.32 6.52 -1.71
CA LYS A 29 -7.80 7.84 -1.37
C LYS A 29 -7.87 8.81 -2.56
N ILE A 30 -7.50 8.35 -3.77
CA ILE A 30 -7.60 9.15 -5.00
C ILE A 30 -9.05 9.58 -5.27
N SER A 31 -10.02 8.67 -5.10
CA SER A 31 -11.45 8.98 -5.29
C SER A 31 -11.92 10.09 -4.35
N ILE A 32 -11.53 10.01 -3.07
CA ILE A 32 -11.84 11.04 -2.06
C ILE A 32 -11.21 12.38 -2.42
N ILE A 33 -9.94 12.40 -2.84
CA ILE A 33 -9.24 13.64 -3.22
C ILE A 33 -9.91 14.31 -4.43
N ILE A 34 -10.30 13.51 -5.43
CA ILE A 34 -11.04 14.02 -6.60
C ILE A 34 -12.40 14.60 -6.16
N LEU A 35 -13.08 13.94 -5.22
CA LEU A 35 -14.32 14.47 -4.63
C LEU A 35 -14.09 15.82 -3.93
N TYR A 36 -13.02 15.96 -3.14
CA TYR A 36 -12.67 17.23 -2.50
C TYR A 36 -12.35 18.33 -3.50
N LEU A 37 -11.63 18.03 -4.59
CA LEU A 37 -11.37 18.98 -5.68
C LEU A 37 -12.66 19.44 -6.37
N ARG A 38 -13.73 18.64 -6.33
CA ARG A 38 -15.03 18.97 -6.91
C ARG A 38 -15.91 19.79 -5.95
N ILE A 39 -15.82 19.53 -4.64
CA ILE A 39 -16.64 20.20 -3.62
C ILE A 39 -16.04 21.56 -3.22
N PHE A 40 -14.74 21.61 -2.96
CA PHE A 40 -14.09 22.81 -2.43
C PHE A 40 -13.51 23.68 -3.54
N TYR A 41 -13.92 24.94 -3.57
CA TYR A 41 -13.42 25.93 -4.53
C TYR A 41 -12.22 26.73 -4.00
N GLU A 42 -11.88 26.59 -2.71
CA GLU A 42 -10.85 27.40 -2.08
C GLU A 42 -9.45 27.09 -2.64
N PRO A 43 -8.66 28.09 -3.09
CA PRO A 43 -7.42 27.84 -3.81
C PRO A 43 -6.36 27.08 -3.01
N TRP A 44 -6.29 27.28 -1.70
CA TRP A 44 -5.31 26.60 -0.85
C TRP A 44 -5.67 25.12 -0.65
N VAL A 45 -6.95 24.80 -0.46
CA VAL A 45 -7.45 23.40 -0.36
C VAL A 45 -7.19 22.65 -1.65
N ARG A 46 -7.42 23.30 -2.80
CA ARG A 46 -7.14 22.67 -4.11
C ARG A 46 -5.67 22.35 -4.28
N LYS A 47 -4.76 23.26 -3.88
CA LYS A 47 -3.32 22.98 -3.86
C LYS A 47 -2.99 21.81 -2.95
N ALA A 48 -3.54 21.77 -1.74
CA ALA A 48 -3.34 20.66 -0.80
C ALA A 48 -3.85 19.33 -1.38
N CYS A 49 -5.03 19.30 -2.00
CA CYS A 49 -5.55 18.14 -2.70
C CYS A 49 -4.62 17.66 -3.83
N HIS A 50 -4.07 18.55 -4.65
CA HIS A 50 -3.13 18.16 -5.70
C HIS A 50 -1.83 17.58 -5.14
N VAL A 51 -1.32 18.14 -4.04
CA VAL A 51 -0.16 17.59 -3.33
C VAL A 51 -0.48 16.19 -2.78
N LEU A 52 -1.61 16.03 -2.09
CA LEU A 52 -2.04 14.73 -1.56
C LEU A 52 -2.27 13.69 -2.66
N LEU A 53 -2.79 14.11 -3.81
CA LEU A 53 -2.99 13.24 -4.98
C LEU A 53 -1.66 12.70 -5.48
N PHE A 54 -0.70 13.60 -5.70
CA PHE A 54 0.64 13.25 -6.15
C PHE A 54 1.34 12.34 -5.13
N SER A 55 1.32 12.70 -3.85
CA SER A 55 1.88 11.90 -2.76
C SER A 55 1.26 10.51 -2.69
N THR A 56 -0.05 10.38 -2.86
CA THR A 56 -0.76 9.08 -2.84
C THR A 56 -0.33 8.19 -4.02
N ILE A 57 -0.21 8.75 -5.22
CA ILE A 57 0.21 8.00 -6.41
C ILE A 57 1.67 7.51 -6.26
N VAL A 58 2.57 8.41 -5.82
CA VAL A 58 3.98 8.07 -5.61
C VAL A 58 4.12 7.02 -4.51
N PHE A 59 3.44 7.20 -3.38
CA PHE A 59 3.40 6.24 -2.28
C PHE A 59 2.91 4.87 -2.75
N GLY A 60 1.76 4.81 -3.44
CA GLY A 60 1.17 3.56 -3.90
C GLY A 60 2.07 2.80 -4.87
N THR A 61 2.68 3.53 -5.82
CA THR A 61 3.61 2.95 -6.79
C THR A 61 4.86 2.41 -6.10
N ALA A 62 5.46 3.19 -5.19
CA ALA A 62 6.64 2.77 -4.45
C ALA A 62 6.34 1.55 -3.55
N TYR A 63 5.19 1.52 -2.87
CA TYR A 63 4.80 0.40 -2.04
C TYR A 63 4.55 -0.86 -2.87
N MET A 64 3.85 -0.73 -4.01
CA MET A 64 3.60 -1.86 -4.91
C MET A 64 4.90 -2.46 -5.48
N LEU A 65 5.82 -1.62 -5.95
CA LEU A 65 7.15 -2.07 -6.40
C LEU A 65 7.89 -2.77 -5.26
N HIS A 66 7.88 -2.19 -4.08
CA HIS A 66 8.53 -2.79 -2.93
C HIS A 66 7.90 -4.15 -2.56
N ALA A 67 6.57 -4.28 -2.54
CA ALA A 67 5.89 -5.54 -2.24
C ALA A 67 6.26 -6.65 -3.24
N VAL A 68 6.30 -6.33 -4.55
CA VAL A 68 6.67 -7.28 -5.60
C VAL A 68 8.14 -7.70 -5.51
N PHE A 69 9.05 -6.77 -5.22
CA PHE A 69 10.49 -7.00 -5.18
C PHE A 69 11.06 -7.21 -3.76
N ALA A 70 10.21 -7.38 -2.74
CA ALA A 70 10.63 -7.56 -1.35
C ALA A 70 11.46 -8.84 -1.15
N ASN A 71 11.22 -9.84 -1.98
CA ASN A 71 11.92 -11.11 -1.97
C ASN A 71 12.60 -11.35 -3.34
N TRP A 72 13.84 -11.81 -3.30
CA TRP A 72 14.56 -12.20 -4.50
C TRP A 72 14.99 -13.67 -4.42
N PRO A 73 14.56 -14.55 -5.35
CA PRO A 73 13.59 -14.29 -6.44
C PRO A 73 12.15 -14.06 -5.93
N ILE A 74 11.27 -13.49 -6.76
CA ILE A 74 9.87 -13.17 -6.37
C ILE A 74 9.14 -14.42 -5.86
N SER A 75 9.42 -15.59 -6.45
CA SER A 75 8.87 -16.88 -6.04
C SER A 75 9.17 -17.28 -4.61
N TYR A 76 10.24 -16.72 -4.04
CA TYR A 76 10.61 -16.94 -2.65
C TYR A 76 9.54 -16.43 -1.68
N SER A 77 8.67 -15.50 -2.08
CA SER A 77 7.56 -14.99 -1.24
C SER A 77 6.59 -16.09 -0.79
N TRP A 78 6.39 -17.14 -1.60
CA TRP A 78 5.50 -18.26 -1.29
C TRP A 78 6.20 -19.60 -1.11
N THR A 79 7.51 -19.69 -1.37
CA THR A 79 8.29 -20.92 -1.16
C THR A 79 9.23 -20.87 0.05
N PHE A 80 9.45 -19.71 0.70
CA PHE A 80 10.40 -19.59 1.82
C PHE A 80 10.13 -20.53 3.01
N TRP A 81 8.88 -20.98 3.16
CA TRP A 81 8.44 -21.73 4.34
C TRP A 81 9.06 -23.13 4.42
N ASP A 82 9.45 -23.72 3.28
CA ASP A 82 9.97 -25.09 3.23
C ASP A 82 11.47 -25.20 3.59
N GLY A 83 12.19 -24.06 3.60
CA GLY A 83 13.63 -24.01 3.86
C GLY A 83 14.50 -24.70 2.80
N LEU A 84 13.91 -25.15 1.69
CA LEU A 84 14.60 -25.84 0.60
C LEU A 84 15.02 -24.88 -0.50
N HIS A 85 14.32 -23.75 -0.62
CA HIS A 85 14.61 -22.72 -1.60
C HIS A 85 15.58 -21.68 -1.03
N GLU A 86 16.59 -21.29 -1.81
CA GLU A 86 17.48 -20.19 -1.44
C GLU A 86 16.92 -18.85 -1.94
N GLY A 87 16.94 -17.84 -1.08
CA GLY A 87 16.48 -16.51 -1.42
C GLY A 87 16.78 -15.48 -0.34
N LYS A 88 16.75 -14.21 -0.74
CA LYS A 88 16.90 -13.08 0.20
C LYS A 88 15.54 -12.47 0.48
N ARG A 89 15.22 -12.35 1.76
CA ARG A 89 13.99 -11.72 2.28
C ARG A 89 14.32 -10.39 2.93
N GLY A 90 13.62 -9.33 2.55
CA GLY A 90 13.69 -8.04 3.23
C GLY A 90 13.14 -8.11 4.66
N ASN A 91 13.43 -7.10 5.49
CA ASN A 91 12.82 -6.98 6.81
C ASN A 91 11.36 -6.51 6.66
N ILE A 92 10.45 -7.47 6.49
CA ILE A 92 9.04 -7.20 6.24
C ILE A 92 8.42 -6.44 7.40
N LEU A 93 8.71 -6.80 8.66
CA LEU A 93 8.14 -6.10 9.81
C LEU A 93 8.44 -4.61 9.77
N LEU A 94 9.71 -4.25 9.62
CA LEU A 94 10.14 -2.85 9.59
C LEU A 94 9.50 -2.09 8.41
N ILE A 95 9.45 -2.73 7.25
CA ILE A 95 8.94 -2.12 6.03
C ILE A 95 7.41 -1.95 6.10
N THR A 96 6.68 -2.96 6.56
CA THR A 96 5.24 -2.90 6.78
C THR A 96 4.90 -1.78 7.78
N PHE A 97 5.61 -1.70 8.91
CA PHE A 97 5.39 -0.62 9.88
C PHE A 97 5.63 0.77 9.27
N LEU A 98 6.68 0.93 8.46
CA LEU A 98 6.98 2.19 7.79
C LEU A 98 5.87 2.60 6.81
N TYR A 99 5.45 1.71 5.91
CA TYR A 99 4.41 2.00 4.94
C TYR A 99 3.05 2.22 5.61
N SER A 100 2.71 1.45 6.66
CA SER A 100 1.51 1.67 7.47
C SER A 100 1.51 3.05 8.13
N GLY A 101 2.62 3.49 8.71
CA GLY A 101 2.73 4.82 9.32
C GLY A 101 2.50 5.95 8.32
N ILE A 102 3.11 5.86 7.14
CA ILE A 102 2.90 6.85 6.06
C ILE A 102 1.44 6.82 5.58
N ASN A 103 0.84 5.64 5.45
CA ASN A 103 -0.55 5.50 5.01
C ASN A 103 -1.53 6.19 5.97
N ILE A 104 -1.33 5.99 7.29
CA ILE A 104 -2.11 6.65 8.33
C ILE A 104 -1.93 8.17 8.25
N GLY A 105 -0.71 8.67 8.03
CA GLY A 105 -0.45 10.10 7.87
C GLY A 105 -1.22 10.71 6.68
N LEU A 106 -1.29 10.00 5.55
CA LEU A 106 -2.10 10.41 4.40
C LEU A 106 -3.61 10.41 4.73
N ASP A 107 -4.10 9.42 5.48
CA ASP A 107 -5.50 9.37 5.91
C ASP A 107 -5.88 10.50 6.85
N LEU A 108 -5.02 10.79 7.84
CA LEU A 108 -5.24 11.91 8.74
C LEU A 108 -5.27 13.24 7.97
N SER A 109 -4.41 13.39 6.96
CA SER A 109 -4.41 14.57 6.09
C SER A 109 -5.73 14.72 5.33
N LEU A 110 -6.27 13.61 4.80
CA LEU A 110 -7.58 13.61 4.13
C LEU A 110 -8.74 13.89 5.09
N PHE A 111 -8.63 13.46 6.34
CA PHE A 111 -9.65 13.72 7.37
C PHE A 111 -9.63 15.17 7.85
N ILE A 112 -8.44 15.74 8.06
CA ILE A 112 -8.29 17.11 8.58
C ILE A 112 -8.69 18.15 7.53
N LEU A 113 -8.38 17.91 6.25
CA LEU A 113 -8.63 18.88 5.17
C LEU A 113 -10.08 19.44 5.15
N PRO A 114 -11.16 18.63 5.13
CA PRO A 114 -12.52 19.16 5.15
C PRO A 114 -12.88 19.88 6.47
N VAL A 115 -12.27 19.50 7.61
CA VAL A 115 -12.54 20.13 8.91
C VAL A 115 -12.09 21.59 8.93
N THR A 116 -11.06 21.93 8.16
CA THR A 116 -10.60 23.32 8.02
C THR A 116 -11.52 24.21 7.19
N GLN A 117 -12.54 23.63 6.55
CA GLN A 117 -13.50 24.31 5.68
C GLN A 117 -14.88 24.47 6.34
N LEU A 118 -15.05 23.96 7.57
CA LEU A 118 -16.20 24.22 8.44
C LEU A 118 -16.08 25.60 9.07
#